data_AF-A0A503KPQ6-F1
#
_entry.id   AF-A0A503KPQ6-F1
#
_cell.length_a   1.000
_cell.length_b   1.000
_cell.length_c   1.000
_cell.angle_alpha   90.00
_cell.angle_beta   90.00
_cell.angle_gamma   90.00
#
_symmetry.space_group_name_H-M   'P 1'
#
loop_
_entity.id
_entity.type
_entity.pdbx_description
1 polymer ?
#
loop_
_entity_poly.entity_id
_entity_poly.type
_entity_poly.pdbx_seq_one_letter_code
_entity_poly.pdbx_strand_id
1 'polypeptide(L)'
;MAQQIAQKLRLTSAVLGTVTRKDLAAAFRAVNPNTAFDLGRADKWLQGRARPRQMSVYDDWARLLELEQSGAWIAESDLRAFTAAIAARHGVDSAELERRAGMQFDASSHDERGAGSGLAGTYACYSRAWSPYYRGQLIKGRLSIEAGPGVHGLTATYGETLPTGHLQLVGPVMPAKRGVYLHLKDVGGDTQFFLCLFPQTQPVSVLGGYMCGSAVIGPEAQPSLTRILLVRLRDAATGAGTWGGYLPAGSSIAADLVSLGIGLEHPEAVDRQLDRFLDAYSDDGAIQIPPGEFRAILDVFDRHWLQHAG
;
A
#
# COMPACT_ATOMS: atom_id res chain seq x y z
N MET A 1 -10.24 28.63 24.72
CA MET A 1 -9.41 27.44 24.37
C MET A 1 -9.55 27.19 22.88
N ALA A 2 -8.46 26.92 22.15
CA ALA A 2 -8.50 26.72 20.70
C ALA A 2 -9.36 25.50 20.32
N GLN A 3 -10.39 25.66 19.47
CA GLN A 3 -11.35 24.60 19.15
C GLN A 3 -11.33 24.22 17.67
N GLN A 4 -11.61 22.95 17.38
CA GLN A 4 -11.83 22.43 16.01
C GLN A 4 -10.70 22.75 15.01
N ILE A 5 -9.46 22.89 15.50
CA ILE A 5 -8.30 23.33 14.71
C ILE A 5 -8.02 22.41 13.51
N ALA A 6 -8.17 21.10 13.68
CA ALA A 6 -7.98 20.15 12.59
C ALA A 6 -8.97 20.39 11.45
N GLN A 7 -10.25 20.61 11.77
CA GLN A 7 -11.30 20.89 10.79
C GLN A 7 -11.07 22.22 10.08
N LYS A 8 -10.69 23.25 10.83
CA LYS A 8 -10.35 24.57 10.26
C LYS A 8 -9.15 24.49 9.31
N LEU A 9 -8.11 23.72 9.65
CA LEU A 9 -6.96 23.51 8.77
C LEU A 9 -7.35 22.78 7.48
N ARG A 10 -8.29 21.83 7.53
CA ARG A 10 -8.79 21.14 6.34
C ARG A 10 -9.56 22.09 5.40
N LEU A 11 -10.41 22.95 5.95
CA LEU A 11 -11.09 24.00 5.18
C LEU A 11 -10.08 24.97 4.55
N THR A 12 -9.01 25.29 5.28
CA THR A 12 -7.90 26.12 4.77
C THR A 12 -7.21 25.46 3.59
N SER A 13 -6.90 24.16 3.68
CA SER A 13 -6.33 23.41 2.55
C SER A 13 -7.25 23.37 1.34
N ALA A 14 -8.56 23.23 1.56
CA ALA A 14 -9.55 23.19 0.50
C ALA A 14 -9.69 24.54 -0.22
N VAL A 15 -9.63 25.67 0.50
CA VAL A 15 -9.63 27.00 -0.11
C VAL A 15 -8.36 27.28 -0.90
N LEU A 16 -7.20 26.92 -0.34
CA LEU A 16 -5.91 27.19 -0.97
C LEU A 16 -5.59 26.19 -2.10
N GLY A 17 -6.40 25.14 -2.28
CA GLY A 17 -6.14 24.07 -3.23
C GLY A 17 -4.88 23.26 -2.92
N THR A 18 -4.38 23.29 -1.68
CA THR A 18 -3.12 22.63 -1.30
C THR A 18 -3.36 21.13 -1.17
N VAL A 19 -2.87 20.32 -2.12
CA VAL A 19 -3.15 18.88 -2.19
C VAL A 19 -2.42 18.09 -1.10
N THR A 20 -1.24 18.55 -0.66
CA THR A 20 -0.43 17.84 0.33
C THR A 20 -0.14 18.66 1.59
N ARG A 21 0.21 17.97 2.69
CA ARG A 21 0.73 18.57 3.93
C ARG A 21 1.95 19.49 3.67
N LYS A 22 2.76 19.14 2.67
CA LYS A 22 3.94 19.93 2.26
C LYS A 22 3.52 21.25 1.61
N ASP A 23 2.48 21.21 0.77
CA ASP A 23 1.96 22.40 0.10
C ASP A 23 1.33 23.36 1.11
N LEU A 24 0.59 22.84 2.10
CA LEU A 24 0.06 23.65 3.19
C LEU A 24 1.17 24.31 4.02
N ALA A 25 2.20 23.55 4.41
CA ALA A 25 3.34 24.10 5.14
C ALA A 25 4.14 25.11 4.30
N ALA A 26 4.23 24.92 2.99
CA ALA A 26 4.83 25.89 2.08
C ALA A 26 4.00 27.18 1.99
N ALA A 27 2.67 27.08 1.97
CA ALA A 27 1.76 28.23 1.96
C ALA A 27 1.94 29.10 3.21
N PHE A 28 2.01 28.49 4.41
CA PHE A 28 2.31 29.22 5.65
C PHE A 28 3.69 29.89 5.61
N ARG A 29 4.71 29.22 5.06
CA ARG A 29 6.05 29.81 4.92
C ARG A 29 6.13 30.95 3.91
N ALA A 30 5.29 30.93 2.88
CA ALA A 30 5.21 32.01 1.91
C ALA A 30 4.72 33.32 2.55
N VAL A 31 3.87 33.22 3.57
CA VAL A 31 3.39 34.37 4.36
C VAL A 31 4.40 34.78 5.43
N ASN A 32 5.00 33.82 6.12
CA ASN A 32 6.02 34.06 7.13
C ASN A 32 7.11 32.97 7.07
N PRO A 33 8.32 33.28 6.56
CA PRO A 33 9.41 32.31 6.48
C PRO A 33 9.83 31.72 7.83
N ASN A 34 9.59 32.46 8.91
CA ASN A 34 9.90 32.08 10.29
C ASN A 34 8.69 31.49 11.03
N THR A 35 7.64 31.08 10.30
CA THR A 35 6.46 30.48 10.91
C THR A 35 6.80 29.21 11.67
N ALA A 36 6.13 29.02 12.81
CA ALA A 36 6.22 27.80 13.60
C ALA A 36 5.39 26.64 13.01
N PHE A 37 4.73 26.87 11.87
CA PHE A 37 4.01 25.87 11.08
C PHE A 37 4.98 25.08 10.19
N ASP A 38 5.61 24.05 10.76
CA ASP A 38 6.48 23.12 10.03
C ASP A 38 5.77 21.81 9.66
N LEU A 39 6.39 21.01 8.78
CA LEU A 39 5.85 19.74 8.28
C LEU A 39 5.51 18.74 9.40
N GLY A 40 6.34 18.63 10.43
CA GLY A 40 6.15 17.66 11.51
C GLY A 40 5.03 18.06 12.47
N ARG A 41 4.81 19.36 12.65
CA ARG A 41 3.71 19.91 13.46
C ARG A 41 2.40 19.95 12.68
N ALA A 42 2.44 20.31 11.41
CA ALA A 42 1.29 20.32 10.52
C ALA A 42 0.57 18.96 10.50
N ASP A 43 1.35 17.87 10.45
CA ASP A 43 0.82 16.51 10.51
C ASP A 43 -0.01 16.25 11.79
N LYS A 44 0.57 16.56 12.96
CA LYS A 44 -0.09 16.36 14.25
C LYS A 44 -1.32 17.25 14.42
N TRP A 45 -1.32 18.45 13.84
CA TRP A 45 -2.45 19.40 13.91
C TRP A 45 -3.60 19.01 12.98
N LEU A 46 -3.32 18.56 11.76
CA LEU A 46 -4.34 18.08 10.80
C LEU A 46 -5.03 16.79 11.26
N GLN A 47 -4.31 15.93 11.99
CA GLN A 47 -4.85 14.73 12.64
C GLN A 47 -5.60 15.03 13.95
N GLY A 48 -5.58 16.27 14.43
CA GLY A 48 -6.18 16.65 15.71
C GLY A 48 -5.47 16.10 16.95
N ARG A 49 -4.28 15.50 16.79
CA ARG A 49 -3.46 14.94 17.88
C ARG A 49 -2.76 16.01 18.71
N ALA A 50 -2.57 17.20 18.15
CA ALA A 50 -2.03 18.36 18.86
C ALA A 50 -2.69 19.66 18.35
N ARG A 51 -2.39 20.78 19.03
CA ARG A 51 -2.84 22.13 18.62
C ARG A 51 -1.66 23.11 18.66
N PRO A 52 -1.64 24.16 17.81
CA PRO A 52 -0.65 25.22 17.92
C PRO A 52 -0.71 25.89 19.29
N ARG A 53 0.44 25.94 19.98
CA ARG A 53 0.61 26.59 21.28
C ARG A 53 1.00 28.07 21.15
N GLN A 54 1.64 28.43 20.04
CA GLN A 54 2.13 29.78 19.80
C GLN A 54 1.05 30.57 19.05
N MET A 55 0.73 31.76 19.56
CA MET A 55 -0.31 32.60 18.97
C MET A 55 0.06 33.06 17.55
N SER A 56 1.36 33.24 17.29
CA SER A 56 1.89 33.63 15.99
C SER A 56 1.46 32.72 14.84
N VAL A 57 1.22 31.42 15.10
CA VAL A 57 0.72 30.49 14.06
C VAL A 57 -0.68 30.88 13.60
N TYR A 58 -1.55 31.33 14.52
CA TYR A 58 -2.89 31.76 14.17
C TYR A 58 -2.87 33.14 13.50
N ASP A 59 -1.93 34.01 13.86
CA ASP A 59 -1.74 35.30 13.17
C ASP A 59 -1.25 35.11 11.74
N ASP A 60 -0.30 34.19 11.53
CA ASP A 60 0.14 33.78 10.19
C ASP A 60 -1.02 33.17 9.39
N TRP A 61 -1.90 32.41 10.06
CA TRP A 61 -3.07 31.80 9.46
C TRP A 61 -4.11 32.83 8.99
N ALA A 62 -4.39 33.84 9.81
CA ALA A 62 -5.28 34.94 9.43
C ALA A 62 -4.76 35.67 8.19
N ARG A 63 -3.45 35.93 8.14
CA ARG A 63 -2.81 36.53 6.95
C ARG A 63 -2.87 35.62 5.73
N LEU A 64 -2.64 34.32 5.90
CA LEU A 64 -2.69 33.34 4.81
C LEU A 64 -4.06 33.28 4.12
N LEU A 65 -5.12 33.38 4.91
CA LEU A 65 -6.50 33.41 4.42
C LEU A 65 -6.98 34.84 4.09
N GLU A 66 -6.12 35.84 4.26
CA GLU A 66 -6.46 37.26 4.09
C GLU A 66 -7.75 37.66 4.83
N LEU A 67 -7.93 37.14 6.05
CA LEU A 67 -9.10 37.43 6.88
C LEU A 67 -8.93 38.76 7.62
N GLU A 68 -10.03 39.49 7.80
CA GLU A 68 -10.06 40.69 8.63
C GLU A 68 -10.00 40.35 10.13
N GLN A 69 -10.36 39.12 10.49
CA GLN A 69 -10.36 38.64 11.87
C GLN A 69 -8.93 38.30 12.36
N SER A 70 -8.70 38.43 13.66
CA SER A 70 -7.40 38.15 14.28
C SER A 70 -7.08 36.65 14.40
N GLY A 71 -5.81 36.30 14.63
CA GLY A 71 -5.42 34.93 14.95
C GLY A 71 -6.12 34.38 16.21
N ALA A 72 -6.34 35.21 17.22
CA ALA A 72 -7.11 34.83 18.41
C ALA A 72 -8.55 34.41 18.05
N TRP A 73 -9.19 35.13 17.12
CA TRP A 73 -10.51 34.75 16.63
C TRP A 73 -10.49 33.42 15.88
N ILE A 74 -9.45 33.12 15.09
CA ILE A 74 -9.30 31.80 14.44
C ILE A 74 -9.16 30.68 15.48
N ALA A 75 -8.44 30.92 16.58
CA ALA A 75 -8.33 29.93 17.63
C ALA A 75 -9.69 29.65 18.30
N GLU A 76 -10.47 30.69 18.59
CA GLU A 76 -11.63 30.61 19.49
C GLU A 76 -12.98 30.43 18.81
N SER A 77 -13.12 30.85 17.55
CA SER A 77 -14.36 30.70 16.78
C SER A 77 -14.83 29.24 16.72
N ASP A 78 -16.11 29.01 16.51
CA ASP A 78 -16.58 27.69 16.10
C ASP A 78 -16.31 27.47 14.60
N LEU A 79 -16.48 26.22 14.15
CA LEU A 79 -16.27 25.85 12.76
C LEU A 79 -17.22 26.58 11.79
N ARG A 80 -18.45 26.87 12.22
CA ARG A 80 -19.48 27.48 11.37
C ARG A 80 -19.13 28.95 11.08
N ALA A 81 -18.76 29.71 12.11
CA ALA A 81 -18.31 31.09 11.99
C ALA A 81 -17.03 31.19 11.16
N PHE A 82 -16.09 30.26 11.35
CA PHE A 82 -14.87 30.18 10.55
C PHE A 82 -15.15 29.91 9.07
N THR A 83 -16.01 28.93 8.77
CA THR A 83 -16.40 28.60 7.40
C THR A 83 -17.08 29.78 6.71
N ALA A 84 -18.00 30.45 7.41
CA ALA A 84 -18.69 31.63 6.88
C ALA A 84 -17.72 32.78 6.54
N ALA A 85 -16.72 33.05 7.39
CA ALA A 85 -15.75 34.11 7.15
C ALA A 85 -14.88 33.81 5.91
N ILE A 86 -14.44 32.56 5.76
CA ILE A 86 -13.64 32.12 4.62
C ILE A 86 -14.47 32.12 3.33
N ALA A 87 -15.69 31.60 3.38
CA ALA A 87 -16.62 31.58 2.24
C ALA A 87 -16.87 33.01 1.73
N ALA A 88 -17.13 33.95 2.65
CA ALA A 88 -17.33 35.36 2.32
C ALA A 88 -16.07 35.99 1.71
N ARG A 89 -14.88 35.72 2.28
CA ARG A 89 -13.62 36.31 1.81
C ARG A 89 -13.21 35.81 0.43
N HIS A 90 -13.36 34.52 0.15
CA HIS A 90 -12.88 33.89 -1.07
C HIS A 90 -13.98 33.68 -2.13
N GLY A 91 -15.22 34.08 -1.86
CA GLY A 91 -16.35 33.92 -2.79
C GLY A 91 -16.69 32.46 -3.10
N VAL A 92 -16.46 31.55 -2.15
CA VAL A 92 -16.70 30.11 -2.29
C VAL A 92 -17.94 29.73 -1.50
N ASP A 93 -18.81 28.89 -2.06
CA ASP A 93 -19.96 28.35 -1.34
C ASP A 93 -19.51 27.48 -0.14
N SER A 94 -20.13 27.70 1.02
CA SER A 94 -19.77 27.02 2.28
C SER A 94 -19.97 25.52 2.20
N ALA A 95 -21.04 25.05 1.56
CA ALA A 95 -21.31 23.61 1.42
C ALA A 95 -20.32 22.95 0.46
N GLU A 96 -19.98 23.62 -0.63
CA GLU A 96 -18.92 23.18 -1.54
C GLU A 96 -17.54 23.12 -0.86
N LEU A 97 -17.24 24.09 0.01
CA LEU A 97 -15.98 24.12 0.75
C LEU A 97 -15.86 22.96 1.75
N GLU A 98 -16.93 22.69 2.50
CA GLU A 98 -17.01 21.54 3.41
C GLU A 98 -16.88 20.21 2.65
N ARG A 99 -17.54 20.09 1.49
CA ARG A 99 -17.44 18.93 0.61
C ARG A 99 -16.00 18.69 0.13
N ARG A 100 -15.30 19.73 -0.34
CA ARG A 100 -13.88 19.65 -0.77
C ARG A 100 -12.97 19.26 0.38
N ALA A 101 -13.16 19.85 1.56
CA ALA A 101 -12.38 19.53 2.76
C ALA A 101 -12.61 18.07 3.21
N GLY A 102 -13.83 17.56 3.06
CA GLY A 102 -14.17 16.14 3.27
C GLY A 102 -13.45 15.23 2.28
N MET A 103 -13.61 15.46 0.97
CA MET A 103 -13.02 14.62 -0.09
C MET A 103 -11.50 14.57 -0.03
N GLN A 104 -10.84 15.69 0.28
CA GLN A 104 -9.39 15.77 0.37
C GLN A 104 -8.83 15.04 1.60
N PHE A 105 -9.57 15.06 2.70
CA PHE A 105 -9.17 14.35 3.92
C PHE A 105 -9.58 12.87 3.89
N ASP A 106 -10.68 12.52 3.25
CA ASP A 106 -11.02 11.12 2.97
C ASP A 106 -10.00 10.51 2.01
N ALA A 107 -9.55 11.23 0.97
CA ALA A 107 -8.47 10.75 0.10
C ALA A 107 -7.14 10.56 0.84
N SER A 108 -6.78 11.44 1.79
CA SER A 108 -5.51 11.34 2.56
C SER A 108 -5.58 10.43 3.78
N SER A 109 -6.76 10.21 4.37
CA SER A 109 -6.99 9.20 5.42
C SER A 109 -7.26 7.80 4.84
N HIS A 110 -7.86 7.70 3.65
CA HIS A 110 -7.84 6.48 2.83
C HIS A 110 -6.45 6.15 2.27
N ASP A 111 -5.56 7.13 2.05
CA ASP A 111 -4.21 6.80 1.56
C ASP A 111 -3.34 6.09 2.63
N GLU A 112 -3.51 6.40 3.92
CA GLU A 112 -2.74 5.76 5.01
C GLU A 112 -3.48 4.59 5.69
N ARG A 113 -4.83 4.57 5.71
CA ARG A 113 -5.62 3.44 6.26
C ARG A 113 -6.28 2.54 5.20
N GLY A 114 -6.62 3.09 4.03
CA GLY A 114 -7.19 2.36 2.90
C GLY A 114 -6.15 1.60 2.08
N ALA A 115 -4.89 2.07 2.06
CA ALA A 115 -3.77 1.29 1.51
C ALA A 115 -3.56 -0.05 2.26
N GLY A 116 -3.97 -0.18 3.51
CA GLY A 116 -3.96 -1.47 4.21
C GLY A 116 -5.21 -2.31 3.89
N SER A 117 -6.39 -1.69 3.88
CA SER A 117 -7.67 -2.39 3.71
C SER A 117 -7.80 -3.16 2.39
N GLY A 118 -7.19 -2.68 1.30
CA GLY A 118 -7.24 -3.36 0.00
C GLY A 118 -6.39 -4.64 -0.08
N LEU A 119 -5.33 -4.74 0.74
CA LEU A 119 -4.38 -5.85 0.72
C LEU A 119 -4.86 -7.07 1.49
N ALA A 120 -5.80 -6.91 2.42
CA ALA A 120 -6.30 -8.02 3.22
C ALA A 120 -6.94 -9.09 2.32
N GLY A 121 -6.57 -10.35 2.52
CA GLY A 121 -7.03 -11.45 1.69
C GLY A 121 -5.97 -12.53 1.55
N THR A 122 -6.30 -13.53 0.74
CA THR A 122 -5.40 -14.66 0.50
C THR A 122 -4.91 -14.65 -0.93
N TYR A 123 -3.66 -15.06 -1.11
CA TYR A 123 -2.96 -15.01 -2.39
C TYR A 123 -2.30 -16.37 -2.68
N ALA A 124 -2.42 -16.81 -3.93
CA ALA A 124 -1.60 -17.87 -4.50
C ALA A 124 -0.28 -17.27 -4.97
N CYS A 125 0.83 -17.75 -4.44
CA CYS A 125 2.17 -17.26 -4.71
C CYS A 125 2.91 -18.22 -5.63
N TYR A 126 3.63 -17.66 -6.61
CA TYR A 126 4.48 -18.41 -7.53
C TYR A 126 5.85 -17.74 -7.62
N SER A 127 6.91 -18.53 -7.54
CA SER A 127 8.29 -18.08 -7.76
C SER A 127 9.17 -19.21 -8.26
N ARG A 128 10.39 -18.92 -8.73
CA ARG A 128 11.38 -19.96 -9.04
C ARG A 128 11.89 -20.60 -7.75
N ALA A 129 12.06 -21.92 -7.78
CA ALA A 129 12.64 -22.67 -6.67
C ALA A 129 14.09 -22.26 -6.41
N TRP A 130 14.43 -22.01 -5.15
CA TRP A 130 15.81 -21.67 -4.74
C TRP A 130 16.67 -22.91 -4.50
N SER A 131 16.03 -24.03 -4.17
CA SER A 131 16.74 -25.26 -3.86
C SER A 131 17.51 -25.76 -5.09
N PRO A 132 18.81 -26.10 -4.95
CA PRO A 132 19.58 -26.65 -6.05
C PRO A 132 19.03 -27.99 -6.56
N TYR A 133 18.28 -28.74 -5.74
CA TYR A 133 17.66 -30.00 -6.14
C TYR A 133 16.44 -29.83 -7.05
N TYR A 134 15.83 -28.66 -7.05
CA TYR A 134 14.61 -28.34 -7.80
C TYR A 134 14.86 -27.24 -8.84
N ARG A 135 16.10 -27.13 -9.35
CA ARG A 135 16.48 -26.11 -10.34
C ARG A 135 15.55 -26.15 -11.56
N GLY A 136 15.17 -24.96 -12.02
CA GLY A 136 14.25 -24.77 -13.15
C GLY A 136 12.78 -25.00 -12.80
N GLN A 137 12.45 -25.54 -11.63
CA GLN A 137 11.07 -25.70 -11.20
C GLN A 137 10.53 -24.42 -10.58
N LEU A 138 9.21 -24.32 -10.57
CA LEU A 138 8.49 -23.32 -9.79
C LEU A 138 8.18 -23.90 -8.41
N ILE A 139 8.05 -23.02 -7.44
CA ILE A 139 7.49 -23.34 -6.13
C ILE A 139 6.24 -22.49 -5.92
N LYS A 140 5.22 -23.13 -5.37
CA LYS A 140 3.94 -22.53 -5.01
C LYS A 140 3.88 -22.34 -3.50
N GLY A 141 3.43 -21.17 -3.09
CA GLY A 141 3.18 -20.86 -1.69
C GLY A 141 1.86 -20.13 -1.53
N ARG A 142 1.40 -19.96 -0.30
CA ARG A 142 0.20 -19.18 0.01
C ARG A 142 0.58 -18.02 0.90
N LEU A 143 0.06 -16.83 0.62
CA LEU A 143 0.19 -15.67 1.50
C LEU A 143 -1.21 -15.25 1.98
N SER A 144 -1.42 -15.21 3.28
CA SER A 144 -2.59 -14.58 3.88
C SER A 144 -2.19 -13.25 4.50
N ILE A 145 -2.87 -12.17 4.14
CA ILE A 145 -2.71 -10.85 4.74
C ILE A 145 -3.99 -10.56 5.53
N GLU A 146 -3.84 -10.33 6.82
CA GLU A 146 -4.96 -10.13 7.74
C GLU A 146 -4.71 -8.89 8.61
N ALA A 147 -5.79 -8.40 9.23
CA ALA A 147 -5.68 -7.36 10.23
C ALA A 147 -4.87 -7.87 11.43
N GLY A 148 -3.81 -7.15 11.77
CA GLY A 148 -2.88 -7.49 12.84
C GLY A 148 -2.55 -6.31 13.75
N PRO A 149 -1.78 -6.54 14.82
CA PRO A 149 -1.35 -5.48 15.72
C PRO A 149 -0.27 -4.58 15.07
N GLY A 150 -0.41 -3.26 15.11
CA GLY A 150 0.61 -2.31 14.64
C GLY A 150 0.08 -1.05 13.95
N VAL A 151 0.97 -0.13 13.55
CA VAL A 151 0.64 1.19 12.96
C VAL A 151 -0.08 1.07 11.61
N HIS A 152 0.30 0.09 10.79
CA HIS A 152 -0.40 -0.25 9.53
C HIS A 152 -1.47 -1.34 9.71
N GLY A 153 -1.48 -1.98 10.87
CA GLY A 153 -2.51 -2.94 11.26
C GLY A 153 -2.61 -4.19 10.38
N LEU A 154 -1.55 -4.60 9.68
CA LEU A 154 -1.54 -5.78 8.81
C LEU A 154 -0.42 -6.75 9.15
N THR A 155 -0.75 -8.03 9.17
CA THR A 155 0.19 -9.14 9.35
C THR A 155 0.02 -10.11 8.20
N ALA A 156 1.14 -10.57 7.67
CA ALA A 156 1.20 -11.58 6.63
C ALA A 156 1.69 -12.92 7.19
N THR A 157 1.05 -14.00 6.75
CA THR A 157 1.48 -15.37 6.95
C THR A 157 1.74 -16.00 5.59
N TYR A 158 2.99 -16.34 5.31
CA TYR A 158 3.41 -17.05 4.11
C TYR A 158 3.66 -18.52 4.43
N GLY A 159 3.23 -19.43 3.57
CA GLY A 159 3.47 -20.86 3.75
C GLY A 159 3.80 -21.61 2.47
N GLU A 160 4.65 -22.62 2.58
CA GLU A 160 5.03 -23.55 1.50
C GLU A 160 4.96 -24.99 2.01
N THR A 161 4.53 -25.91 1.14
CA THR A 161 4.59 -27.36 1.42
C THR A 161 5.89 -27.92 0.87
N LEU A 162 6.89 -28.07 1.73
CA LEU A 162 8.19 -28.59 1.34
C LEU A 162 8.25 -30.12 1.52
N PRO A 163 9.12 -30.82 0.77
CA PRO A 163 9.42 -32.25 0.99
C PRO A 163 9.83 -32.59 2.45
N THR A 164 10.39 -31.62 3.18
CA THR A 164 10.85 -31.77 4.56
C THR A 164 9.81 -31.37 5.61
N GLY A 165 8.65 -30.85 5.21
CA GLY A 165 7.62 -30.37 6.12
C GLY A 165 6.96 -29.07 5.64
N HIS A 166 6.11 -28.49 6.47
CA HIS A 166 5.49 -27.21 6.17
C HIS A 166 6.40 -26.06 6.63
N LEU A 167 6.73 -25.16 5.72
CA LEU A 167 7.37 -23.89 6.05
C LEU A 167 6.28 -22.86 6.30
N GLN A 168 6.37 -22.12 7.41
CA GLN A 168 5.46 -21.02 7.70
C GLN A 168 6.24 -19.81 8.24
N LEU A 169 6.11 -18.67 7.57
CA LEU A 169 6.77 -17.42 7.91
C LEU A 169 5.74 -16.34 8.21
N VAL A 170 5.95 -15.56 9.26
CA VAL A 170 5.03 -14.51 9.69
C VAL A 170 5.76 -13.18 9.82
N GLY A 171 5.09 -12.08 9.47
CA GLY A 171 5.66 -10.75 9.63
C GLY A 171 4.71 -9.60 9.31
N PRO A 172 5.10 -8.35 9.63
CA PRO A 172 4.30 -7.19 9.34
C PRO A 172 4.28 -6.89 7.83
N VAL A 173 3.14 -6.39 7.34
CA VAL A 173 3.04 -5.79 6.00
C VAL A 173 3.24 -4.28 6.13
N MET A 174 4.14 -3.74 5.32
CA MET A 174 4.47 -2.31 5.29
C MET A 174 4.11 -1.72 3.92
N PRO A 175 2.86 -1.26 3.73
CA PRO A 175 2.49 -0.51 2.53
C PRO A 175 3.19 0.85 2.54
N ALA A 176 3.76 1.24 1.42
CA ALA A 176 4.39 2.53 1.22
C ALA A 176 4.04 3.09 -0.16
N LYS A 177 4.28 4.39 -0.37
CA LYS A 177 3.96 5.07 -1.64
C LYS A 177 4.62 4.42 -2.87
N ARG A 178 5.77 3.78 -2.70
CA ARG A 178 6.59 3.23 -3.79
C ARG A 178 6.64 1.71 -3.81
N GLY A 179 5.91 1.02 -2.94
CA GLY A 179 5.94 -0.43 -2.88
C GLY A 179 5.24 -0.99 -1.67
N VAL A 180 5.17 -2.31 -1.61
CA VAL A 180 4.74 -3.05 -0.43
C VAL A 180 5.90 -3.92 0.03
N TYR A 181 6.26 -3.80 1.30
CA TYR A 181 7.42 -4.48 1.87
C TYR A 181 6.98 -5.45 2.96
N LEU A 182 7.51 -6.67 2.93
CA LEU A 182 7.24 -7.68 3.94
C LEU A 182 8.58 -8.27 4.40
N HIS A 183 8.78 -8.35 5.72
CA HIS A 183 9.87 -9.12 6.32
C HIS A 183 9.25 -10.24 7.14
N LEU A 184 9.35 -11.46 6.61
CA LEU A 184 8.70 -12.65 7.14
C LEU A 184 9.74 -13.54 7.82
N LYS A 185 9.41 -14.07 8.99
CA LYS A 185 10.30 -14.89 9.80
C LYS A 185 9.61 -16.15 10.26
N ASP A 186 10.37 -17.23 10.34
CA ASP A 186 9.91 -18.50 10.90
C ASP A 186 9.67 -18.37 12.40
N VAL A 187 8.63 -19.05 12.89
CA VAL A 187 8.31 -19.08 14.32
C VAL A 187 9.09 -20.24 14.94
N GLY A 188 10.33 -19.95 15.34
CA GLY A 188 11.21 -20.91 16.04
C GLY A 188 12.38 -21.44 15.20
N GLY A 189 12.52 -20.98 13.95
CA GLY A 189 13.69 -21.21 13.11
C GLY A 189 14.40 -19.91 12.71
N ASP A 190 15.48 -20.05 11.94
CA ASP A 190 16.30 -18.93 11.46
C ASP A 190 15.94 -18.50 10.02
N THR A 191 14.94 -19.16 9.40
CA THR A 191 14.51 -18.85 8.04
C THR A 191 13.79 -17.51 7.99
N GLN A 192 14.19 -16.65 7.05
CA GLN A 192 13.58 -15.34 6.86
C GLN A 192 13.51 -15.00 5.39
N PHE A 193 12.35 -14.53 4.94
CA PHE A 193 12.16 -14.01 3.58
C PHE A 193 11.86 -12.52 3.63
N PHE A 194 12.40 -11.80 2.65
CA PHE A 194 12.05 -10.41 2.41
C PHE A 194 11.39 -10.29 1.04
N LEU A 195 10.22 -9.63 1.01
CA LEU A 195 9.49 -9.34 -0.22
C LEU A 195 9.51 -7.82 -0.47
N CYS A 196 9.85 -7.46 -1.70
CA CYS A 196 9.83 -6.09 -2.21
C CYS A 196 8.90 -6.05 -3.42
N LEU A 197 7.67 -5.59 -3.21
CA LEU A 197 6.61 -5.63 -4.21
C LEU A 197 6.34 -4.23 -4.79
N PHE A 198 5.83 -4.20 -6.02
CA PHE A 198 5.30 -2.98 -6.63
C PHE A 198 4.22 -2.33 -5.75
N PRO A 199 3.97 -1.02 -5.91
CA PRO A 199 2.81 -0.38 -5.28
C PRO A 199 1.53 -1.11 -5.65
N GLN A 200 0.63 -1.26 -4.68
CA GLN A 200 -0.68 -1.83 -4.96
C GLN A 200 -1.48 -0.91 -5.88
N THR A 201 -2.24 -1.51 -6.80
CA THR A 201 -3.23 -0.83 -7.61
C THR A 201 -4.57 -1.52 -7.40
N GLN A 202 -5.62 -0.76 -7.09
CA GLN A 202 -6.97 -1.31 -6.98
C GLN A 202 -7.34 -2.00 -8.31
N PRO A 203 -7.97 -3.19 -8.28
CA PRO A 203 -8.59 -3.88 -7.14
C PRO A 203 -7.67 -4.77 -6.28
N VAL A 204 -6.35 -4.72 -6.50
CA VAL A 204 -5.37 -5.62 -5.87
C VAL A 204 -5.61 -7.08 -6.29
N SER A 205 -5.89 -7.31 -7.57
CA SER A 205 -6.08 -8.68 -8.10
C SER A 205 -4.77 -9.47 -8.10
N VAL A 206 -3.63 -8.79 -8.26
CA VAL A 206 -2.28 -9.35 -8.30
C VAL A 206 -1.30 -8.41 -7.62
N LEU A 207 -0.33 -8.97 -6.91
CA LEU A 207 0.89 -8.32 -6.48
C LEU A 207 2.09 -9.01 -7.13
N GLY A 208 3.20 -8.29 -7.26
CA GLY A 208 4.41 -8.87 -7.81
C GLY A 208 5.63 -8.02 -7.50
N GLY A 209 6.80 -8.64 -7.59
CA GLY A 209 8.07 -8.01 -7.29
C GLY A 209 9.15 -9.03 -7.04
N TYR A 210 9.95 -8.81 -6.01
CA TYR A 210 11.07 -9.68 -5.64
C TYR A 210 10.82 -10.38 -4.31
N MET A 211 11.36 -11.59 -4.20
CA MET A 211 11.53 -12.32 -2.95
C MET A 211 12.99 -12.71 -2.80
N CYS A 212 13.59 -12.46 -1.63
CA CYS A 212 14.93 -12.91 -1.31
C CYS A 212 15.01 -13.52 0.09
N GLY A 213 16.04 -14.33 0.30
CA GLY A 213 16.30 -15.06 1.53
C GLY A 213 17.44 -16.05 1.32
N SER A 214 17.43 -17.14 2.08
CA SER A 214 18.36 -18.25 1.88
C SER A 214 17.60 -19.51 1.47
N ALA A 215 18.22 -20.35 0.62
CA ALA A 215 17.65 -21.62 0.23
C ALA A 215 17.38 -22.50 1.47
N VAL A 216 16.12 -22.88 1.67
CA VAL A 216 15.67 -23.68 2.82
C VAL A 216 16.05 -25.15 2.67
N ILE A 217 16.00 -25.66 1.44
CA ILE A 217 16.39 -27.04 1.10
C ILE A 217 17.65 -26.99 0.25
N GLY A 218 18.75 -27.50 0.78
CA GLY A 218 20.02 -27.56 0.07
C GLY A 218 21.14 -28.03 1.01
N PRO A 219 22.32 -28.35 0.48
CA PRO A 219 23.49 -28.64 1.31
C PRO A 219 23.97 -27.39 2.08
N GLU A 220 23.68 -26.19 1.56
CA GLU A 220 24.07 -24.91 2.13
C GLU A 220 22.89 -23.92 2.06
N ALA A 221 22.83 -22.99 3.01
CA ALA A 221 21.83 -21.92 3.06
C ALA A 221 22.18 -20.77 2.10
N GLN A 222 22.23 -21.08 0.79
CA GLN A 222 22.68 -20.15 -0.24
C GLN A 222 21.76 -18.91 -0.35
N PRO A 223 22.30 -17.68 -0.26
CA PRO A 223 21.54 -16.47 -0.52
C PRO A 223 20.90 -16.51 -1.90
N SER A 224 19.61 -16.21 -1.99
CA SER A 224 18.78 -16.39 -3.17
C SER A 224 17.89 -15.19 -3.40
N LEU A 225 17.64 -14.88 -4.66
CA LEU A 225 16.74 -13.82 -5.12
C LEU A 225 15.93 -14.35 -6.31
N THR A 226 14.63 -14.11 -6.31
CA THR A 226 13.75 -14.44 -7.42
C THR A 226 12.68 -13.36 -7.60
N ARG A 227 12.03 -13.36 -8.76
CA ARG A 227 10.77 -12.64 -8.94
C ARG A 227 9.64 -13.48 -8.34
N ILE A 228 8.65 -12.82 -7.76
CA ILE A 228 7.47 -13.46 -7.16
C ILE A 228 6.20 -12.82 -7.70
N LEU A 229 5.20 -13.66 -7.96
CA LEU A 229 3.85 -13.26 -8.32
C LEU A 229 2.87 -13.75 -7.26
N LEU A 230 1.93 -12.90 -6.85
CA LEU A 230 0.90 -13.22 -5.86
C LEU A 230 -0.46 -12.90 -6.46
N VAL A 231 -1.26 -13.91 -6.75
CA VAL A 231 -2.59 -13.77 -7.34
C VAL A 231 -3.64 -13.86 -6.25
N ARG A 232 -4.47 -12.83 -6.10
CA ARG A 232 -5.50 -12.77 -5.07
C ARG A 232 -6.59 -13.81 -5.34
N LEU A 233 -6.90 -14.59 -4.32
CA LEU A 233 -7.98 -15.56 -4.30
C LEU A 233 -9.27 -14.91 -3.80
N ARG A 234 -10.40 -15.33 -4.34
CA ARG A 234 -11.73 -14.84 -3.95
C ARG A 234 -12.35 -15.66 -2.83
N ASP A 235 -12.16 -16.97 -2.87
CA ASP A 235 -12.64 -17.88 -1.85
C ASP A 235 -11.46 -18.40 -1.02
N ALA A 236 -11.48 -18.11 0.28
CA ALA A 236 -10.49 -18.65 1.20
C ALA A 236 -10.70 -20.16 1.44
N ALA A 237 -11.89 -20.70 1.15
CA ALA A 237 -12.28 -22.08 1.42
C ALA A 237 -11.69 -23.10 0.44
N THR A 238 -11.19 -22.69 -0.73
CA THR A 238 -10.57 -23.61 -1.68
C THR A 238 -9.17 -24.02 -1.19
N GLY A 239 -9.11 -25.14 -0.48
CA GLY A 239 -7.89 -25.95 -0.31
C GLY A 239 -7.04 -25.69 0.95
N ALA A 240 -7.65 -25.36 2.09
CA ALA A 240 -7.01 -24.94 3.35
C ALA A 240 -6.05 -25.95 4.03
N GLY A 241 -5.58 -27.01 3.37
CA GLY A 241 -4.68 -27.98 3.99
C GLY A 241 -3.49 -28.47 3.17
N THR A 242 -3.49 -28.35 1.84
CA THR A 242 -2.52 -29.09 1.00
C THR A 242 -2.04 -28.36 -0.26
N TRP A 243 -2.57 -27.18 -0.58
CA TRP A 243 -2.11 -26.46 -1.77
C TRP A 243 -0.80 -25.71 -1.50
N GLY A 244 0.24 -26.05 -2.26
CA GLY A 244 1.58 -25.48 -2.15
C GLY A 244 2.66 -26.47 -2.61
N GLY A 245 3.92 -26.04 -2.54
CA GLY A 245 5.09 -26.87 -2.84
C GLY A 245 5.57 -26.79 -4.28
N TYR A 246 6.51 -27.65 -4.64
CA TYR A 246 7.12 -27.64 -5.97
C TYR A 246 6.10 -28.01 -7.05
N LEU A 247 6.09 -27.19 -8.10
CA LEU A 247 5.31 -27.44 -9.29
C LEU A 247 6.21 -28.18 -10.31
N PRO A 248 5.83 -29.37 -10.79
CA PRO A 248 6.63 -30.14 -11.73
C PRO A 248 6.98 -29.34 -12.99
N ALA A 249 8.17 -29.59 -13.55
CA ALA A 249 8.60 -28.93 -14.78
C ALA A 249 7.58 -29.16 -15.92
N GLY A 250 7.26 -28.09 -16.67
CA GLY A 250 6.27 -28.11 -17.75
C GLY A 250 4.81 -28.04 -17.29
N SER A 251 4.55 -27.94 -15.98
CA SER A 251 3.18 -27.67 -15.50
C SER A 251 2.76 -26.23 -15.81
N SER A 252 1.46 -26.06 -16.00
CA SER A 252 0.81 -24.78 -16.31
C SER A 252 0.44 -24.03 -15.03
N ILE A 253 0.87 -22.77 -14.90
CA ILE A 253 0.45 -21.87 -13.82
C ILE A 253 -1.03 -21.51 -14.01
N ALA A 254 -1.44 -21.26 -15.25
CA ALA A 254 -2.83 -20.94 -15.59
C ALA A 254 -3.79 -22.08 -15.23
N ALA A 255 -3.43 -23.34 -15.50
CA ALA A 255 -4.23 -24.50 -15.11
C ALA A 255 -4.30 -24.67 -13.59
N ASP A 256 -3.18 -24.42 -12.89
CA ASP A 256 -3.14 -24.43 -11.42
C ASP A 256 -4.04 -23.34 -10.83
N LEU A 257 -4.02 -22.13 -11.40
CA LEU A 257 -4.92 -21.02 -11.03
C LEU A 257 -6.40 -21.32 -11.32
N VAL A 258 -6.71 -22.00 -12.43
CA VAL A 258 -8.06 -22.48 -12.74
C VAL A 258 -8.55 -23.47 -11.67
N SER A 259 -7.67 -24.35 -11.17
CA SER A 259 -8.01 -25.27 -10.07
C SER A 259 -8.34 -24.54 -8.75
N LEU A 260 -7.88 -23.29 -8.61
CA LEU A 260 -8.18 -22.39 -7.51
C LEU A 260 -9.39 -21.46 -7.78
N GLY A 261 -10.12 -21.70 -8.86
CA GLY A 261 -11.32 -20.94 -9.23
C GLY A 261 -11.05 -19.62 -9.95
N ILE A 262 -9.86 -19.43 -10.53
CA ILE A 262 -9.55 -18.26 -11.36
C ILE A 262 -9.76 -18.61 -12.84
N GLY A 263 -10.82 -18.09 -13.44
CA GLY A 263 -11.12 -18.28 -14.86
C GLY A 263 -10.22 -17.41 -15.73
N LEU A 264 -9.31 -18.02 -16.50
CA LEU A 264 -8.40 -17.28 -17.36
C LEU A 264 -8.80 -17.42 -18.84
N GLU A 265 -8.98 -16.28 -19.51
CA GLU A 265 -9.06 -16.25 -20.97
C GLU A 265 -7.69 -16.52 -21.58
N HIS A 266 -7.62 -17.39 -22.60
CA HIS A 266 -6.37 -17.76 -23.29
C HIS A 266 -5.25 -18.28 -22.36
N PRO A 267 -5.46 -19.39 -21.63
CA PRO A 267 -4.56 -19.87 -20.57
C PRO A 267 -3.11 -20.09 -21.03
N GLU A 268 -2.89 -20.57 -22.27
CA GLU A 268 -1.54 -20.77 -22.81
C GLU A 268 -0.76 -19.45 -22.99
N ALA A 269 -1.45 -18.37 -23.36
CA ALA A 269 -0.83 -17.06 -23.50
C ALA A 269 -0.48 -16.47 -22.13
N VAL A 270 -1.36 -16.67 -21.15
CA VAL A 270 -1.14 -16.31 -19.76
C VAL A 270 0.06 -17.07 -19.20
N ASP A 271 0.15 -18.39 -19.40
CA ASP A 271 1.30 -19.19 -18.96
C ASP A 271 2.62 -18.64 -19.48
N ARG A 272 2.73 -18.41 -20.80
CA ARG A 272 3.95 -17.85 -21.40
C ARG A 272 4.32 -16.49 -20.81
N GLN A 273 3.32 -15.68 -20.47
CA GLN A 273 3.53 -14.37 -19.85
C GLN A 273 4.01 -14.50 -18.40
N LEU A 274 3.40 -15.39 -17.62
CA LEU A 274 3.77 -15.62 -16.23
C LEU A 274 5.15 -16.28 -16.10
N ASP A 275 5.45 -17.27 -16.94
CA ASP A 275 6.74 -17.95 -16.98
C ASP A 275 7.87 -16.96 -17.31
N ARG A 276 7.66 -16.11 -18.33
CA ARG A 276 8.59 -15.03 -18.68
C ARG A 276 8.79 -14.04 -17.54
N PHE A 277 7.71 -13.67 -16.85
CA PHE A 277 7.82 -12.76 -15.71
C PHE A 277 8.62 -13.36 -14.57
N LEU A 278 8.40 -14.64 -14.24
CA LEU A 278 9.10 -15.32 -13.14
C LEU A 278 10.56 -15.66 -13.47
N ASP A 279 10.91 -15.72 -14.75
CA ASP A 279 12.29 -15.79 -15.19
C ASP A 279 13.03 -14.48 -14.97
N ALA A 280 13.90 -14.48 -13.96
CA ALA A 280 14.82 -13.39 -13.71
C ALA A 280 16.02 -13.54 -14.66
N TYR A 281 16.02 -12.81 -15.78
CA TYR A 281 17.21 -12.57 -16.59
C TYR A 281 17.52 -11.08 -16.67
N SER A 282 18.77 -10.73 -16.42
CA SER A 282 19.33 -9.42 -16.70
C SER A 282 20.78 -9.65 -17.09
N ASP A 283 21.12 -9.39 -18.35
CA ASP A 283 22.50 -9.39 -18.82
C ASP A 283 23.12 -8.04 -18.43
N ASP A 284 24.03 -8.08 -17.44
CA ASP A 284 24.98 -7.03 -17.04
C ASP A 284 24.50 -5.77 -16.27
N GLY A 285 23.26 -5.74 -15.78
CA GLY A 285 22.70 -4.60 -15.03
C GLY A 285 22.09 -4.92 -13.66
N ALA A 286 21.61 -3.87 -12.97
CA ALA A 286 20.74 -4.05 -11.81
C ALA A 286 19.48 -4.82 -12.24
N ILE A 287 19.14 -5.88 -11.52
CA ILE A 287 17.95 -6.68 -11.82
C ILE A 287 16.71 -5.82 -11.51
N GLN A 288 16.05 -5.35 -12.57
CA GLN A 288 14.83 -4.56 -12.51
C GLN A 288 13.70 -5.29 -13.25
N ILE A 289 12.47 -5.16 -12.76
CA ILE A 289 11.28 -5.60 -13.48
C ILE A 289 10.79 -4.38 -14.29
N PRO A 290 10.79 -4.45 -15.62
CA PRO A 290 10.18 -3.41 -16.46
C PRO A 290 8.73 -3.15 -16.04
N PRO A 291 8.31 -1.89 -15.81
CA PRO A 291 6.95 -1.59 -15.37
C PRO A 291 5.86 -2.12 -16.33
N GLY A 292 6.13 -2.10 -17.64
CA GLY A 292 5.21 -2.63 -18.66
C GLY A 292 5.00 -4.14 -18.57
N GLU A 293 5.99 -4.89 -18.08
CA GLU A 293 5.91 -6.35 -17.94
C GLU A 293 4.93 -6.73 -16.83
N PHE A 294 5.06 -6.11 -15.65
CA PHE A 294 4.12 -6.33 -14.55
C PHE A 294 2.74 -5.74 -14.85
N ARG A 295 2.67 -4.57 -15.51
CA ARG A 295 1.39 -3.95 -15.89
C ARG A 295 0.58 -4.84 -16.82
N ALA A 296 1.23 -5.49 -17.79
CA ALA A 296 0.54 -6.41 -18.69
C ALA A 296 -0.05 -7.61 -17.95
N ILE A 297 0.55 -8.05 -16.84
CA ILE A 297 -0.01 -9.11 -16.00
C ILE A 297 -1.23 -8.57 -15.23
N LEU A 298 -1.09 -7.40 -14.60
CA LEU A 298 -2.21 -6.74 -13.89
C LEU A 298 -3.45 -6.63 -14.78
N ASP A 299 -3.30 -6.18 -16.03
CA ASP A 299 -4.43 -6.00 -16.94
C ASP A 299 -5.17 -7.31 -17.27
N VAL A 300 -4.53 -8.49 -17.18
CA VAL A 300 -5.19 -9.79 -17.34
C VAL A 300 -6.06 -10.10 -16.12
N PHE A 301 -5.50 -9.97 -14.93
CA PHE A 301 -6.19 -10.36 -13.69
C PHE A 301 -7.21 -9.33 -13.21
N ASP A 302 -6.99 -8.03 -13.47
CA ASP A 302 -7.95 -6.98 -13.17
C ASP A 302 -9.23 -7.13 -14.00
N ARG A 303 -9.11 -7.48 -15.29
CA ARG A 303 -10.27 -7.79 -16.14
C ARG A 303 -11.09 -8.95 -15.58
N HIS A 304 -10.44 -10.05 -15.23
CA HIS A 304 -11.10 -11.18 -14.58
C HIS A 304 -11.77 -10.77 -13.27
N TRP A 305 -11.08 -9.99 -12.43
CA TRP A 305 -11.62 -9.54 -11.16
C TRP A 305 -12.86 -8.64 -11.35
N LEU A 306 -12.85 -7.72 -12.30
CA LEU A 306 -13.99 -6.84 -12.53
C LEU A 306 -15.21 -7.57 -13.13
N GLN A 307 -14.99 -8.53 -14.03
CA GLN A 307 -16.06 -9.33 -14.64
C GLN A 307 -16.85 -10.15 -13.62
N HIS A 308 -16.22 -10.56 -12.52
CA HIS A 308 -16.83 -11.42 -11.50
C HIS A 308 -17.17 -10.64 -10.22
N ALA A 309 -17.10 -9.30 -10.22
CA ALA A 309 -17.45 -8.46 -9.06
C ALA A 309 -18.95 -8.14 -8.95
N GLY A 310 -19.81 -8.84 -9.71
CA GLY A 310 -21.27 -8.74 -9.67
C GLY A 310 -21.92 -9.74 -8.74
#